data_AF-A0A7W1I4X8-F1
#
_entry.id   AF-A0A7W1I4X8-F1
#
_cell.length_a   1.000
_cell.length_b   1.000
_cell.length_c   1.000
_cell.angle_alpha   90.00
_cell.angle_beta   90.00
_cell.angle_gamma   90.00
#
_symmetry.space_group_name_H-M   'P 1'
#
loop_
_entity.id
_entity.type
_entity.pdbx_description
1 polymer ?
#
loop_
_entity_poly.entity_id
_entity_poly.type
_entity_poly.pdbx_seq_one_letter_code
_entity_poly.pdbx_strand_id
1 'polypeptide(L)'
;MTHSRRHFLKQAMAATAAAAVPASIAGTGATASVQERPSLPYVDGLSFLSPDAQDVGRSGLTSFICDVSSVERLPTTDGSIKYFRSFEAGAKSLTAMRRTLQAGQIPGAFLATRGSEVAEAFKQGRTAIFFQFQGCEPIGDQLWRLDLFHELGLRVQQITHHNDNPWGGGAIEKNWSGL
;
A
#
# COMPACT_ATOMS: atom_id res chain seq x y z
N MET A 1 2.27 31.37 35.18
CA MET A 1 2.93 32.03 34.04
C MET A 1 3.09 31.02 32.93
N THR A 2 2.34 31.20 31.85
CA THR A 2 2.19 30.30 30.71
C THR A 2 3.39 30.39 29.76
N HIS A 3 4.15 29.31 29.57
CA HIS A 3 5.15 29.21 28.52
C HIS A 3 4.52 28.66 27.24
N SER A 4 4.35 29.55 26.26
CA SER A 4 3.79 29.25 24.94
C SER A 4 4.86 28.66 24.01
N ARG A 5 4.47 27.66 23.21
CA ARG A 5 5.23 26.92 22.18
C ARG A 5 6.02 27.79 21.18
N ARG A 6 5.86 29.11 21.19
CA ARG A 6 6.57 30.07 20.31
C ARG A 6 8.05 30.31 20.70
N HIS A 7 8.49 29.91 21.89
CA HIS A 7 9.89 30.08 22.32
C HIS A 7 10.84 28.97 21.82
N PHE A 8 10.32 27.77 21.54
CA PHE A 8 11.12 26.64 21.07
C PHE A 8 11.59 26.83 19.62
N LEU A 9 10.78 27.47 18.77
CA LEU A 9 11.08 27.70 17.36
C LEU A 9 12.13 28.81 17.12
N LYS A 10 12.47 29.62 18.12
CA LYS A 10 13.49 30.68 17.97
C LYS A 10 14.93 30.21 18.23
N GLN A 11 15.14 29.03 18.82
CA GLN A 11 16.49 28.51 19.08
C GLN A 11 17.01 27.57 17.97
N ALA A 12 16.17 27.16 17.01
CA ALA A 12 16.56 26.26 15.93
C ALA A 12 17.13 26.97 14.67
N MET A 13 17.28 28.30 14.70
CA MET A 13 17.65 29.12 13.52
C MET A 13 19.01 29.83 13.65
N ALA A 14 19.93 29.32 14.47
CA ALA A 14 21.28 29.86 14.57
C ALA A 14 22.32 28.74 14.72
N ALA A 15 22.65 28.07 13.62
CA ALA A 15 23.88 27.27 13.49
C ALA A 15 24.24 27.06 12.01
N THR A 16 24.38 28.15 11.26
CA THR A 16 25.13 28.15 9.98
C THR A 16 26.56 28.59 10.29
N ALA A 17 27.46 27.62 10.45
CA ALA A 17 28.89 27.85 10.39
C ALA A 17 29.50 26.83 9.41
N ALA A 18 30.09 27.37 8.36
CA ALA A 18 30.74 26.64 7.28
C ALA A 18 31.92 25.80 7.79
N ALA A 19 31.99 24.56 7.33
CA ALA A 19 33.23 23.80 7.29
C ALA A 19 33.34 23.17 5.90
N ALA A 20 34.13 23.80 5.03
CA ALA A 20 34.54 23.22 3.76
C ALA A 20 35.52 22.07 4.04
N VAL A 21 35.21 20.87 3.56
CA VAL A 21 36.13 19.73 3.52
C VAL A 21 36.34 19.38 2.04
N PRO A 22 37.56 19.39 1.50
CA PRO A 22 37.81 18.91 0.15
C PRO A 22 37.79 17.38 0.17
N ALA A 23 36.77 16.77 -0.43
CA ALA A 23 36.71 15.32 -0.63
C ALA A 23 36.99 15.01 -2.11
N SER A 24 38.27 14.79 -2.42
CA SER A 24 38.69 14.11 -3.64
C SER A 24 39.28 12.76 -3.27
N ILE A 25 38.46 11.71 -3.15
CA ILE A 25 38.93 10.31 -3.23
C ILE A 25 37.85 9.45 -3.88
N ALA A 26 38.22 8.89 -5.03
CA ALA A 26 37.79 7.65 -5.68
C ALA A 26 36.32 7.21 -5.54
N GLY A 27 35.68 7.06 -6.71
CA GLY A 27 34.47 6.27 -6.85
C GLY A 27 34.65 4.87 -6.28
N THR A 28 34.08 4.65 -5.11
CA THR A 28 33.66 3.32 -4.69
C THR A 28 32.33 3.09 -5.40
N GLY A 29 32.38 2.32 -6.49
CA GLY A 29 31.16 1.66 -6.94
C GLY A 29 30.66 0.87 -5.75
N ALA A 30 29.59 1.36 -5.11
CA ALA A 30 28.83 0.58 -4.16
C ALA A 30 28.35 -0.62 -4.98
N THR A 31 29.05 -1.75 -4.84
CA THR A 31 28.51 -3.03 -5.22
C THR A 31 27.25 -3.16 -4.41
N ALA A 32 26.10 -2.95 -5.04
CA ALA A 32 24.82 -3.22 -4.42
C ALA A 32 24.96 -4.63 -3.86
N SER A 33 24.89 -4.76 -2.53
CA SER A 33 24.91 -6.05 -1.88
C SER A 33 23.80 -6.86 -2.55
N VAL A 34 24.18 -7.90 -3.29
CA VAL A 34 23.22 -8.82 -3.88
C VAL A 34 22.52 -9.43 -2.68
N GLN A 35 21.30 -8.98 -2.40
CA GLN A 35 20.45 -9.55 -1.36
C GLN A 35 20.40 -11.05 -1.65
N GLU A 36 21.01 -11.87 -0.79
CA GLU A 36 20.92 -13.32 -0.94
C GLU A 36 19.44 -13.70 -0.86
N ARG A 37 18.97 -14.46 -1.86
CA ARG A 37 17.58 -14.88 -1.87
C ARG A 37 17.32 -15.76 -0.66
N PRO A 38 16.18 -15.58 0.02
CA PRO A 38 15.75 -16.47 1.09
C PRO A 38 15.74 -17.94 0.63
N SER A 39 16.09 -18.85 1.52
CA SER A 39 16.04 -20.30 1.27
C SER A 39 14.62 -20.86 1.20
N LEU A 40 13.62 -20.06 1.60
CA LEU A 40 12.20 -20.38 1.65
C LEU A 40 11.38 -19.15 1.25
N PRO A 41 10.14 -19.31 0.76
CA PRO A 41 9.32 -18.19 0.34
C PRO A 41 8.86 -17.32 1.53
N TYR A 42 9.02 -16.00 1.41
CA TYR A 42 8.48 -15.02 2.37
C TYR A 42 7.23 -14.35 1.82
N VAL A 43 6.18 -14.33 2.64
CA VAL A 43 4.86 -13.79 2.27
C VAL A 43 4.44 -12.74 3.30
N ASP A 44 4.09 -11.55 2.84
CA ASP A 44 3.46 -10.50 3.67
C ASP A 44 1.94 -10.51 3.47
N GLY A 45 1.20 -10.51 4.58
CA GLY A 45 -0.25 -10.61 4.60
C GLY A 45 -0.97 -9.29 4.30
N LEU A 46 -0.30 -8.14 4.38
CA LEU A 46 -0.86 -6.84 4.03
C LEU A 46 0.23 -5.78 3.91
N SER A 47 0.41 -5.23 2.72
CA SER A 47 1.35 -4.14 2.46
C SER A 47 0.75 -3.10 1.51
N PHE A 48 1.40 -1.94 1.45
CA PHE A 48 1.20 -0.96 0.39
C PHE A 48 2.36 -1.03 -0.58
N LEU A 49 2.12 -0.72 -1.86
CA LEU A 49 3.22 -0.60 -2.81
C LEU A 49 4.09 0.60 -2.45
N SER A 50 5.39 0.35 -2.32
CA SER A 50 6.40 1.39 -2.12
C SER A 50 6.47 2.35 -3.32
N PRO A 51 6.70 3.66 -3.09
CA PRO A 51 6.94 4.61 -4.19
C PRO A 51 8.29 4.37 -4.89
N ASP A 52 9.25 3.68 -4.25
CA ASP A 52 10.46 3.21 -4.91
C ASP A 52 10.17 1.86 -5.60
N ALA A 53 10.17 1.86 -6.93
CA ALA A 53 9.94 0.67 -7.74
C ALA A 53 10.97 -0.46 -7.48
N GLN A 54 12.17 -0.13 -7.00
CA GLN A 54 13.21 -1.12 -6.70
C GLN A 54 12.99 -1.81 -5.34
N ASP A 55 12.13 -1.26 -4.49
CA ASP A 55 11.95 -1.72 -3.11
C ASP A 55 11.35 -3.13 -3.04
N VAL A 56 10.45 -3.47 -3.98
CA VAL A 56 9.90 -4.83 -4.08
C VAL A 56 11.01 -5.85 -4.29
N GLY A 57 11.96 -5.59 -5.19
CA GLY A 57 13.10 -6.47 -5.41
C GLY A 57 14.04 -6.53 -4.20
N ARG A 58 14.28 -5.40 -3.53
CA ARG A 58 15.13 -5.32 -2.33
C ARG A 58 14.53 -5.99 -1.10
N SER A 59 13.19 -6.05 -1.01
CA SER A 59 12.48 -6.63 0.13
C SER A 59 12.77 -8.13 0.33
N GLY A 60 13.11 -8.85 -0.75
CA GLY A 60 13.23 -10.31 -0.74
C GLY A 60 11.89 -11.04 -0.60
N LEU A 61 10.75 -10.34 -0.67
CA LEU A 61 9.43 -10.95 -0.61
C LEU A 61 9.16 -11.79 -1.85
N THR A 62 8.71 -13.02 -1.61
CA THR A 62 8.18 -13.89 -2.66
C THR A 62 6.77 -13.48 -3.04
N SER A 63 5.98 -13.04 -2.07
CA SER A 63 4.63 -12.55 -2.33
C SER A 63 4.18 -11.56 -1.27
N PHE A 64 3.23 -10.71 -1.63
CA PHE A 64 2.47 -9.95 -0.66
C PHE A 64 1.06 -9.62 -1.16
N ILE A 65 0.17 -9.35 -0.20
CA ILE A 65 -1.14 -8.80 -0.46
C ILE A 65 -1.04 -7.27 -0.46
N CYS A 66 -1.27 -6.67 -1.63
CA CYS A 66 -1.20 -5.23 -1.86
C CYS A 66 -2.59 -4.60 -1.72
N ASP A 67 -2.77 -3.72 -0.74
CA ASP A 67 -3.98 -2.90 -0.65
C ASP A 67 -4.00 -1.87 -1.78
N VAL A 68 -5.00 -2.01 -2.64
CA VAL A 68 -5.29 -1.08 -3.74
C VAL A 68 -6.56 -0.29 -3.50
N SER A 69 -7.13 -0.34 -2.29
CA SER A 69 -8.28 0.49 -1.95
C SER A 69 -7.91 1.97 -1.96
N SER A 70 -8.79 2.80 -2.49
CA SER A 70 -8.58 4.26 -2.56
C SER A 70 -9.67 4.97 -1.79
N VAL A 71 -9.24 5.91 -0.96
CA VAL A 71 -10.11 6.65 -0.06
C VAL A 71 -10.39 8.04 -0.63
N GLU A 72 -11.67 8.37 -0.73
CA GLU A 72 -12.16 9.71 -1.01
C GLU A 72 -12.61 10.38 0.30
N ARG A 73 -12.44 11.70 0.36
CA ARG A 73 -12.88 12.52 1.48
C ARG A 73 -14.26 13.08 1.15
N LEU A 74 -15.26 12.67 1.91
CA LEU A 74 -16.60 13.20 1.84
C LEU A 74 -16.78 14.22 2.97
N PRO A 75 -16.85 15.53 2.66
CA PRO A 75 -17.24 16.51 3.66
C PRO A 75 -18.69 16.27 4.07
N THR A 76 -18.95 16.28 5.37
CA THR A 76 -20.29 16.13 5.94
C THR A 76 -20.87 17.50 6.30
N THR A 77 -22.19 17.54 6.52
CA THR A 77 -22.92 18.77 6.87
C THR A 77 -22.55 19.35 8.23
N ASP A 78 -22.00 18.53 9.14
CA ASP A 78 -21.51 18.96 10.46
C ASP A 78 -20.04 19.41 10.45
N GLY A 79 -19.40 19.46 9.27
CA GLY A 79 -18.01 19.86 9.09
C GLY A 79 -16.97 18.76 9.37
N SER A 80 -17.41 17.55 9.71
CA SER A 80 -16.51 16.39 9.77
C SER A 80 -16.13 15.85 8.38
N ILE A 81 -15.14 14.96 8.32
CA ILE A 81 -14.70 14.30 7.09
C ILE A 81 -14.97 12.81 7.24
N LYS A 82 -15.83 12.26 6.38
CA LYS A 82 -15.99 10.82 6.24
C LYS A 82 -15.05 10.34 5.14
N TYR A 83 -14.26 9.33 5.47
CA TYR A 83 -13.45 8.61 4.49
C TYR A 83 -14.30 7.52 3.86
N PHE A 84 -14.46 7.55 2.53
CA PHE A 84 -15.30 6.62 1.78
C PHE A 84 -14.56 6.05 0.58
N ARG A 85 -14.74 4.76 0.31
CA ARG A 85 -14.12 4.08 -0.83
C ARG A 85 -15.20 3.82 -1.87
N SER A 86 -15.42 4.78 -2.78
CA SER A 86 -16.43 4.64 -3.83
C SER A 86 -16.05 3.54 -4.83
N PHE A 87 -17.05 3.09 -5.59
CA PHE A 87 -16.84 2.18 -6.71
C PHE A 87 -15.83 2.75 -7.71
N GLU A 88 -15.99 4.02 -8.09
CA GLU A 88 -15.16 4.73 -9.05
C GLU A 88 -13.71 4.86 -8.56
N ALA A 89 -13.51 5.22 -7.28
CA ALA A 89 -12.18 5.29 -6.68
C ALA A 89 -11.50 3.93 -6.64
N GLY A 90 -12.22 2.88 -6.23
CA GLY A 90 -11.73 1.50 -6.22
C GLY A 90 -11.34 1.03 -7.63
N ALA A 91 -12.21 1.24 -8.62
CA ALA A 91 -11.95 0.88 -10.01
C ALA A 91 -10.75 1.64 -10.58
N LYS A 92 -10.64 2.94 -10.34
CA LYS A 92 -9.51 3.75 -10.80
C LYS A 92 -8.20 3.28 -10.18
N SER A 93 -8.16 3.04 -8.87
CA SER A 93 -6.97 2.62 -8.15
C SER A 93 -6.49 1.23 -8.60
N LEU A 94 -7.39 0.24 -8.61
CA LEU A 94 -7.08 -1.13 -9.00
C LEU A 94 -6.61 -1.20 -10.45
N THR A 95 -7.31 -0.53 -11.38
CA THR A 95 -6.91 -0.55 -12.80
C THR A 95 -5.61 0.19 -13.06
N ALA A 96 -5.31 1.27 -12.31
CA ALA A 96 -4.01 1.94 -12.37
C ALA A 96 -2.89 1.00 -11.90
N MET A 97 -3.05 0.35 -10.75
CA MET A 97 -2.06 -0.60 -10.25
C MET A 97 -1.85 -1.79 -11.19
N ARG A 98 -2.93 -2.31 -11.77
CA ARG A 98 -2.87 -3.36 -12.80
C ARG A 98 -2.03 -2.92 -13.99
N ARG A 99 -2.25 -1.70 -14.51
CA ARG A 99 -1.46 -1.14 -15.62
C ARG A 99 0.00 -0.97 -15.24
N THR A 100 0.29 -0.53 -14.02
CA THR A 100 1.66 -0.39 -13.51
C THR A 100 2.42 -1.71 -13.52
N LEU A 101 1.79 -2.80 -13.04
CA LEU A 101 2.39 -4.14 -13.08
C LEU A 101 2.51 -4.67 -14.51
N GLN A 102 1.48 -4.50 -15.35
CA GLN A 102 1.51 -4.93 -16.76
C GLN A 102 2.59 -4.22 -17.59
N ALA A 103 2.82 -2.94 -17.31
CA ALA A 103 3.86 -2.14 -17.97
C ALA A 103 5.27 -2.44 -17.45
N GLY A 104 5.44 -3.35 -16.47
CA GLY A 104 6.73 -3.70 -15.90
C GLY A 104 7.38 -2.59 -15.08
N GLN A 105 6.59 -1.62 -14.58
CA GLN A 105 7.11 -0.49 -13.80
C GLN A 105 7.60 -0.90 -12.41
N ILE A 106 7.24 -2.11 -11.95
CA ILE A 106 7.77 -2.74 -10.74
C ILE A 106 8.62 -3.94 -11.16
N PRO A 107 9.94 -3.75 -11.30
CA PRO A 107 10.84 -4.79 -11.80
C PRO A 107 10.76 -6.06 -10.96
N GLY A 108 10.71 -7.22 -11.62
CA GLY A 108 10.68 -8.51 -10.94
C GLY A 108 9.35 -8.87 -10.28
N ALA A 109 8.31 -8.04 -10.36
CA ALA A 109 6.99 -8.34 -9.81
C ALA A 109 5.94 -8.65 -10.89
N PHE A 110 4.82 -9.26 -10.49
CA PHE A 110 3.63 -9.42 -11.33
C PHE A 110 2.35 -9.53 -10.50
N LEU A 111 1.22 -9.24 -11.14
CA LEU A 111 -0.10 -9.49 -10.56
C LEU A 111 -0.40 -11.00 -10.58
N ALA A 112 -0.56 -11.58 -9.40
CA ALA A 112 -0.98 -12.96 -9.21
C ALA A 112 -2.49 -13.06 -8.95
N THR A 113 -3.06 -14.18 -9.38
CA THR A 113 -4.50 -14.50 -9.34
C THR A 113 -4.80 -15.89 -8.78
N ARG A 114 -3.77 -16.69 -8.48
CA ARG A 114 -3.85 -18.05 -7.94
C ARG A 114 -2.75 -18.28 -6.93
N GLY A 115 -3.02 -19.03 -5.86
CA GLY A 115 -2.03 -19.34 -4.83
C GLY A 115 -0.80 -20.10 -5.35
N SER A 116 -0.95 -20.90 -6.40
CA SER A 116 0.17 -21.62 -7.03
C SER A 116 1.27 -20.70 -7.57
N GLU A 117 0.91 -19.46 -7.92
CA GLU A 117 1.85 -18.47 -8.46
C GLU A 117 2.86 -18.00 -7.41
N VAL A 118 2.63 -18.21 -6.11
CA VAL A 118 3.63 -17.95 -5.06
C VAL A 118 4.83 -18.88 -5.23
N ALA A 119 4.58 -20.17 -5.49
CA ALA A 119 5.65 -21.14 -5.71
C ALA A 119 6.39 -20.88 -7.02
N GLU A 120 5.67 -20.40 -8.06
CA GLU A 120 6.28 -19.99 -9.33
C GLU A 120 7.15 -18.75 -9.17
N ALA A 121 6.66 -17.73 -8.45
CA ALA A 121 7.40 -16.52 -8.13
C ALA A 121 8.70 -16.84 -7.39
N PHE A 122 8.64 -17.73 -6.38
CA PHE A 122 9.82 -18.19 -5.65
C PHE A 122 10.86 -18.82 -6.58
N LYS A 123 10.44 -19.78 -7.42
CA LYS A 123 11.32 -20.46 -8.38
C LYS A 123 11.94 -19.50 -9.41
N GLN A 124 11.18 -18.52 -9.85
CA GLN A 124 11.62 -17.53 -10.84
C GLN A 124 12.44 -16.39 -10.23
N GLY A 125 12.49 -16.26 -8.90
CA GLY A 125 13.11 -15.10 -8.24
C GLY A 125 12.35 -13.81 -8.51
N ARG A 126 11.01 -13.90 -8.53
CA ARG A 126 10.07 -12.81 -8.75
C ARG A 126 9.16 -12.65 -7.54
N THR A 127 8.39 -11.57 -7.51
CA THR A 127 7.39 -11.30 -6.47
C THR A 127 5.98 -11.39 -7.04
N ALA A 128 5.16 -12.28 -6.47
CA ALA A 128 3.73 -12.38 -6.77
C ALA A 128 2.92 -11.40 -5.92
N ILE A 129 2.18 -10.50 -6.56
CA ILE A 129 1.37 -9.48 -5.88
C ILE A 129 -0.11 -9.83 -6.00
N PHE A 130 -0.82 -9.94 -4.88
CA PHE A 130 -2.27 -10.12 -4.84
C PHE A 130 -2.97 -8.82 -4.49
N PHE A 131 -4.02 -8.44 -5.21
CA PHE A 131 -4.76 -7.21 -4.87
C PHE A 131 -5.79 -7.43 -3.77
N GLN A 132 -5.87 -6.44 -2.88
CA GLN A 132 -6.83 -6.33 -1.80
C GLN A 132 -7.62 -5.02 -1.85
N PHE A 133 -8.87 -5.09 -1.38
CA PHE A 133 -9.59 -3.93 -0.86
C PHE A 133 -9.82 -4.02 0.64
N GLN A 134 -9.61 -2.89 1.33
CA GLN A 134 -9.95 -2.71 2.73
C GLN A 134 -11.33 -2.06 2.89
N GLY A 135 -12.37 -2.88 3.10
CA GLY A 135 -13.76 -2.47 3.20
C GLY A 135 -14.57 -2.76 1.93
N CYS A 136 -15.85 -3.09 2.10
CA CYS A 136 -16.78 -3.45 1.02
C CYS A 136 -17.51 -2.26 0.38
N GLU A 137 -17.15 -1.01 0.70
CA GLU A 137 -17.81 0.17 0.13
C GLU A 137 -17.74 0.23 -1.41
N PRO A 138 -16.65 -0.18 -2.09
CA PRO A 138 -16.61 -0.23 -3.55
C PRO A 138 -17.61 -1.23 -4.16
N ILE A 139 -17.96 -2.28 -3.41
CA ILE A 139 -18.98 -3.26 -3.81
C ILE A 139 -20.38 -2.65 -3.60
N GLY A 140 -20.58 -1.94 -2.49
CA GLY A 140 -21.88 -1.34 -2.16
C GLY A 140 -22.96 -2.40 -2.02
N ASP A 141 -24.12 -2.20 -2.62
CA ASP A 141 -25.26 -3.13 -2.66
C ASP A 141 -25.34 -3.94 -3.97
N GLN A 142 -24.34 -3.81 -4.84
CA GLN A 142 -24.32 -4.37 -6.18
C GLN A 142 -23.30 -5.50 -6.29
N LEU A 143 -23.72 -6.75 -6.03
CA LEU A 143 -22.80 -7.89 -5.96
C LEU A 143 -22.01 -8.15 -7.26
N TRP A 144 -22.55 -7.77 -8.43
CA TRP A 144 -21.85 -7.87 -9.71
C TRP A 144 -20.52 -7.09 -9.73
N ARG A 145 -20.36 -6.07 -8.87
CA ARG A 145 -19.10 -5.32 -8.73
C ARG A 145 -17.99 -6.19 -8.15
N LEU A 146 -18.33 -7.17 -7.30
CA LEU A 146 -17.36 -8.14 -6.78
C LEU A 146 -16.82 -9.01 -7.92
N ASP A 147 -17.71 -9.50 -8.79
CA ASP A 147 -17.33 -10.27 -9.98
C ASP A 147 -16.40 -9.46 -10.88
N LEU A 148 -16.77 -8.20 -11.16
CA LEU A 148 -15.94 -7.28 -11.94
C LEU A 148 -14.54 -7.09 -11.33
N PHE A 149 -14.44 -6.79 -10.03
CA PHE A 149 -13.14 -6.60 -9.41
C PHE A 149 -12.32 -7.89 -9.35
N HIS A 150 -12.97 -9.04 -9.16
CA HIS A 150 -12.32 -10.34 -9.24
C HIS A 150 -11.75 -10.61 -10.64
N GLU A 151 -12.47 -10.30 -11.72
CA GLU A 151 -11.95 -10.37 -13.10
C GLU A 151 -10.75 -9.44 -13.31
N LEU A 152 -10.79 -8.24 -12.72
CA LEU A 152 -9.70 -7.28 -12.80
C LEU A 152 -8.47 -7.64 -11.93
N GLY A 153 -8.57 -8.66 -11.08
CA GLY A 153 -7.45 -9.23 -10.32
C GLY A 153 -7.54 -9.10 -8.80
N LEU A 154 -8.65 -8.60 -8.24
CA LEU A 154 -8.89 -8.61 -6.79
C LEU A 154 -8.94 -10.04 -6.28
N ARG A 155 -8.22 -10.35 -5.20
CA ARG A 155 -8.21 -11.69 -4.58
C ARG A 155 -8.49 -11.69 -3.09
N VAL A 156 -8.40 -10.54 -2.43
CA VAL A 156 -8.71 -10.39 -1.01
C VAL A 156 -9.70 -9.23 -0.83
N GLN A 157 -10.78 -9.48 -0.11
CA GLN A 157 -11.80 -8.48 0.22
C GLN A 157 -12.02 -8.49 1.73
N GLN A 158 -11.61 -7.41 2.39
CA GLN A 158 -11.92 -7.19 3.80
C GLN A 158 -13.34 -6.61 3.91
N ILE A 159 -14.18 -7.16 4.80
CA ILE A 159 -15.60 -6.79 4.93
C ILE A 159 -15.75 -5.36 5.46
N THR A 160 -15.14 -5.08 6.61
CA THR A 160 -15.13 -3.76 7.25
C THR A 160 -13.71 -3.28 7.45
N HIS A 161 -13.47 -1.97 7.29
CA HIS A 161 -12.20 -1.38 7.69
C HIS A 161 -12.26 -0.94 9.16
N HIS A 162 -12.69 0.30 9.40
CA HIS A 162 -12.81 0.85 10.75
C HIS A 162 -14.25 0.93 11.20
N ASN A 163 -15.09 1.57 10.39
CA ASN A 163 -16.49 1.85 10.70
C ASN A 163 -17.39 0.74 10.20
N ASP A 164 -18.61 0.71 10.71
CA ASP A 164 -19.68 -0.13 10.19
C ASP A 164 -19.94 0.21 8.72
N ASN A 165 -20.35 -0.82 7.97
CA ASN A 165 -20.92 -0.67 6.65
C ASN A 165 -22.08 -1.67 6.49
N PRO A 166 -22.84 -1.64 5.37
CA PRO A 166 -23.98 -2.54 5.20
C PRO A 166 -23.65 -4.04 5.31
N TRP A 167 -22.38 -4.43 5.26
CA TRP A 167 -21.90 -5.81 5.28
C TRP A 167 -21.43 -6.29 6.65
N GLY A 168 -21.30 -5.42 7.64
CA GLY A 168 -20.94 -5.83 9.00
C GLY A 168 -20.36 -4.75 9.90
N GLY A 169 -20.00 -5.18 11.11
CA GLY A 169 -19.49 -4.36 12.20
C GLY A 169 -18.03 -3.95 12.05
N GLY A 170 -17.75 -2.67 12.27
CA GLY A 170 -16.41 -2.10 12.30
C GLY A 170 -15.71 -2.28 13.64
N ALA A 171 -14.39 -2.52 13.62
CA ALA A 171 -13.64 -2.82 14.83
C ALA A 171 -13.56 -1.66 15.84
N ILE A 172 -13.79 -0.41 15.41
CA ILE A 172 -13.75 0.77 16.29
C ILE A 172 -15.14 1.25 16.74
N GLU A 173 -16.20 0.58 16.28
CA GLU A 173 -17.57 0.96 16.58
C GLU A 173 -17.99 0.45 17.96
N LYS A 174 -18.74 1.27 18.70
CA LYS A 174 -19.21 0.93 20.05
C LYS A 174 -20.34 -0.11 20.01
N ASN A 175 -21.20 0.02 19.01
CA ASN A 175 -22.29 -0.91 18.74
C ASN A 175 -22.16 -1.29 17.26
N TRP A 176 -22.03 -2.58 16.97
CA TRP A 176 -21.93 -3.05 15.60
C TRP A 176 -23.29 -3.05 14.92
N SER A 177 -23.29 -2.64 13.66
CA SER A 177 -24.42 -2.72 12.73
C SER A 177 -23.95 -3.27 11.38
N GLY A 178 -24.90 -3.51 10.48
CA GLY A 178 -24.68 -4.25 9.23
C GLY A 178 -25.57 -5.48 9.15
N LEU A 179 -25.42 -6.26 8.08
CA LEU A 179 -26.07 -7.56 7.91
C LEU A 179 -25.68 -8.57 8.99
#